data_AF-F0GFV7-F1
#
_entry.id   AF-F0GFV7-F1
#
_cell.length_a   1.000
_cell.length_b   1.000
_cell.length_c   1.000
_cell.angle_alpha   90.00
_cell.angle_beta   90.00
_cell.angle_gamma   90.00
#
_symmetry.space_group_name_H-M   'P 1'
#
loop_
_entity.id
_entity.type
_entity.pdbx_description
1 polymer ?
#
loop_
_entity_poly.entity_id
_entity_poly.type
_entity_poly.pdbx_seq_one_letter_code
_entity_poly.pdbx_strand_id
1 'polypeptide(L)' 'AALAQQPAGHAWAEAYVEGLGWVGFDPFMNRCPDERYVRIAVGLDYRDAQPVTGLGASAAGVEISVVQSPELV' A
#
# COMPACT_ATOMS: atom_id res chain seq x y z
N ALA A 1 -18.49 -13.94 -12.06
CA ALA A 1 -18.00 -12.61 -12.48
C ALA A 1 -16.49 -12.63 -12.34
N ALA A 2 -15.74 -12.22 -13.36
CA ALA A 2 -14.30 -12.05 -13.21
C ALA A 2 -14.07 -10.99 -12.13
N LEU A 3 -13.41 -11.38 -11.04
CA LEU A 3 -12.93 -10.43 -10.04
C LEU A 3 -12.06 -9.43 -10.82
N ALA A 4 -12.48 -8.17 -10.88
CA ALA A 4 -11.65 -7.12 -11.46
C ALA A 4 -10.34 -7.12 -10.69
N GLN A 5 -9.26 -7.55 -11.34
CA GLN A 5 -7.92 -7.53 -10.77
C GLN A 5 -7.62 -6.08 -10.39
N GLN A 6 -7.69 -5.76 -9.10
CA GLN A 6 -7.26 -4.45 -8.64
C GLN A 6 -5.78 -4.34 -8.98
N PRO A 7 -5.33 -3.21 -9.56
CA PRO A 7 -3.92 -3.01 -9.85
C PRO A 7 -3.13 -3.27 -8.57
N ALA A 8 -2.05 -4.05 -8.67
CA ALA A 8 -1.24 -4.47 -7.55
C ALA A 8 -0.60 -3.25 -6.89
N GLY A 9 -1.23 -2.75 -5.83
CA GLY A 9 -0.71 -1.64 -5.03
C GLY A 9 -1.82 -0.74 -4.49
N HIS A 10 -1.86 -0.59 -3.18
CA HIS A 10 -2.62 0.44 -2.48
C HIS A 10 -1.68 1.23 -1.59
N ALA A 11 -1.95 2.52 -1.42
CA ALA A 11 -1.09 3.41 -0.65
C ALA A 11 -1.91 4.26 0.33
N TRP A 12 -1.31 4.56 1.48
CA TRP A 12 -1.86 5.44 2.50
C TRP A 12 -0.74 6.36 3.03
N ALA A 13 -1.12 7.41 3.76
CA ALA A 13 -0.16 8.31 4.39
C ALA A 13 -0.08 8.04 5.90
N GLU A 14 1.08 8.27 6.51
CA GLU A 14 1.25 8.13 7.96
C GLU A 14 1.80 9.43 8.56
N ALA A 15 1.33 9.77 9.76
CA ALA A 15 1.85 10.88 10.53
C ALA A 15 2.25 10.41 11.93
N TYR A 16 3.41 10.85 12.41
CA TYR A 16 3.81 10.61 13.79
C TYR A 16 3.09 11.61 14.71
N VAL A 17 2.32 11.09 15.66
CA VAL A 17 1.61 11.86 16.67
C VAL A 17 2.28 11.59 18.01
N GLU A 18 2.72 12.66 18.69
CA GLU A 18 3.37 12.55 20.00
C GLU A 18 2.45 11.82 21.00
N GLY A 19 3.02 10.83 21.71
CA GLY A 19 2.28 9.99 22.66
C GLY A 19 1.44 8.87 22.05
N LEU A 20 1.17 8.88 20.74
CA LEU A 20 0.37 7.87 20.04
C LEU A 20 1.19 7.04 19.04
N GLY A 21 2.27 7.60 18.49
CA GLY A 21 3.12 6.96 17.49
C GLY A 21 2.68 7.24 16.06
N TRP A 22 3.04 6.36 15.13
CA TRP A 22 2.67 6.46 13.72
C TRP A 22 1.20 6.09 13.51
N VAL A 23 0.42 7.03 12.97
CA VAL A 23 -0.99 6.85 12.64
C VAL A 23 -1.16 6.87 11.13
N GLY A 24 -1.77 5.82 10.57
CA GLY A 24 -2.07 5.73 9.14
C GLY A 24 -3.44 6.32 8.78
N PHE A 25 -3.52 6.93 7.60
CA PHE A 25 -4.71 7.57 7.04
C PHE A 25 -4.90 7.16 5.59
N ASP A 26 -5.99 6.46 5.31
CA ASP A 26 -6.36 6.06 3.96
C ASP A 26 -7.58 6.88 3.47
N PRO A 27 -7.36 7.90 2.61
CA PRO A 27 -8.44 8.73 2.10
C PRO A 27 -9.32 8.02 1.07
N PHE A 28 -8.85 6.93 0.45
CA PHE A 28 -9.64 6.20 -0.55
C PHE A 28 -10.68 5.30 0.10
N MET A 29 -10.35 4.74 1.26
CA MET A 29 -11.24 3.85 2.02
C MET A 29 -11.92 4.52 3.21
N ASN A 30 -11.62 5.81 3.45
CA ASN A 30 -12.11 6.62 4.56
C ASN A 30 -11.96 5.92 5.92
N ARG A 31 -10.80 5.32 6.16
CA ARG A 31 -10.49 4.56 7.38
C ARG A 31 -8.99 4.62 7.70
N CYS A 32 -8.62 4.29 8.93
CA CYS A 32 -7.21 4.02 9.25
C CYS A 32 -6.85 2.59 8.84
N PRO A 33 -5.59 2.32 8.43
CA PRO A 33 -5.13 0.97 8.21
C PRO A 33 -5.33 0.09 9.44
N ASP A 34 -5.92 -1.08 9.22
CA ASP A 34 -6.15 -2.12 10.21
C ASP A 34 -5.60 -3.46 9.70
N GLU A 35 -6.04 -4.57 10.28
CA GLU A 35 -5.65 -5.93 9.90
C GLU A 35 -5.92 -6.30 8.42
N ARG A 36 -6.69 -5.49 7.68
CA ARG A 36 -6.94 -5.67 6.23
C ARG A 36 -5.78 -5.17 5.36
N TYR A 37 -4.85 -4.41 5.93
CA TYR A 37 -3.74 -3.79 5.23
C TYR A 37 -2.45 -4.58 5.48
N VAL A 38 -1.70 -4.82 4.42
CA VAL A 38 -0.34 -5.38 4.51
C VAL A 38 0.65 -4.32 4.07
N ARG A 39 1.47 -3.83 5.00
CA ARG A 39 2.56 -2.90 4.68
C ARG A 39 3.71 -3.65 4.01
N ILE A 40 4.03 -3.25 2.78
CA ILE A 40 5.14 -3.82 1.99
C ILE A 40 6.35 -2.88 1.91
N ALA A 41 6.14 -1.56 2.01
CA ALA A 41 7.17 -0.53 1.99
C ALA A 41 6.69 0.72 2.75
N VAL A 42 7.64 1.56 3.17
CA VAL A 42 7.39 2.89 3.77
C VAL A 42 8.53 3.82 3.37
N GLY A 43 8.21 5.09 3.14
CA GLY A 43 9.17 6.10 2.74
C GLY A 43 8.57 7.50 2.81
N LEU A 44 9.38 8.52 2.53
CA LEU A 44 8.92 9.91 2.61
C LEU A 44 7.90 10.21 1.50
N ASP A 45 8.13 9.65 0.31
CA ASP A 45 7.22 9.76 -0.82
C ASP A 45 7.22 8.48 -1.68
N TYR A 46 6.49 8.52 -2.80
CA TYR A 46 6.36 7.39 -3.72
C TYR A 46 7.72 6.82 -4.19
N ARG A 47 8.75 7.65 -4.36
CA ARG A 47 10.06 7.22 -4.88
C ARG A 47 10.79 6.27 -3.94
N ASP A 48 10.52 6.39 -2.65
CA ASP A 48 11.07 5.53 -1.61
C ASP A 48 10.26 4.23 -1.43
N ALA A 49 8.98 4.23 -1.84
CA ALA A 49 8.05 3.11 -1.68
C ALA A 49 7.67 2.40 -3.01
N GLN A 50 8.21 2.86 -4.15
CA GLN A 50 7.91 2.29 -5.45
C GLN A 50 8.45 0.86 -5.57
N PRO A 51 7.74 -0.07 -6.25
CA PRO A 51 8.18 -1.46 -6.37
C PRO A 51 9.53 -1.68 -7.08
N VAL A 52 9.95 -0.75 -7.94
CA VAL A 52 11.19 -0.84 -8.73
C VAL A 52 11.97 0.47 -8.60
N THR A 53 13.20 0.41 -8.08
CA THR A 53 14.10 1.57 -7.93
C THR A 53 15.58 1.17 -8.02
N GLY A 54 16.46 2.05 -8.53
CA GLY A 54 17.92 1.83 -8.61
C GLY A 54 18.61 2.40 -9.87
N LEU A 55 19.91 2.71 -9.79
CA LEU A 55 20.72 3.13 -10.95
C LEU A 55 20.91 1.96 -11.92
N GLY A 56 20.52 2.13 -13.18
CA GLY A 56 20.54 1.06 -14.18
C GLY A 56 19.35 0.11 -14.12
N ALA A 57 18.34 0.40 -13.30
CA ALA A 57 17.08 -0.33 -13.33
C ALA A 57 16.37 -0.08 -14.67
N SER A 58 16.39 -1.07 -15.56
CA SER A 58 15.35 -1.21 -16.58
C SER A 58 14.07 -1.66 -15.90
N ALA A 59 12.89 -1.34 -16.45
CA ALA A 59 11.63 -1.88 -15.94
C ALA A 59 11.71 -3.42 -15.85
N ALA A 60 11.93 -3.95 -14.66
CA ALA A 60 11.82 -5.37 -14.37
C ALA A 60 10.36 -5.61 -14.04
N GLY A 61 9.72 -6.55 -14.74
CA GLY A 61 8.37 -6.97 -14.38
C GLY A 61 8.42 -7.61 -13.00
N VAL A 62 7.93 -6.89 -11.99
CA VAL A 62 7.74 -7.43 -10.64
C VAL A 62 6.27 -7.76 -10.51
N GLU A 63 5.96 -9.04 -10.30
CA GLU A 63 4.60 -9.49 -10.00
C GLU A 63 4.40 -9.53 -8.49
N ILE A 64 3.49 -8.69 -7.99
CA ILE A 64 3.03 -8.72 -6.61
C ILE A 64 1.57 -9.16 -6.65
N SER A 65 1.26 -10.28 -6.00
CA SER A 65 -0.11 -10.77 -5.85
C SER A 65 -0.57 -10.62 -4.40
N VAL A 66 -1.66 -9.88 -4.21
CA VAL A 66 -2.35 -9.76 -2.94
C VAL A 66 -3.78 -10.25 -3.14
N VAL A 67 -4.16 -11.29 -2.40
CA VAL A 67 -5.53 -11.83 -2.43
C VAL A 67 -6.32 -11.20 -1.30
N GLN A 68 -7.31 -10.39 -1.65
CA GLN A 68 -8.26 -9.83 -0.70
C GLN A 68 -9.49 -10.72 -0.63
N SER A 69 -9.90 -11.09 0.58
CA SER A 69 -11.22 -11.68 0.80
C SER A 69 -12.29 -10.60 0.62
N PRO A 70 -13.41 -10.89 -0.07
CA PRO A 70 -14.51 -9.94 -0.17
C PRO A 70 -15.04 -9.59 1.22
N GLU A 71 -15.41 -8.32 1.41
CA GLU A 71 -16.05 -7.85 2.63
C GLU A 71 -17.42 -8.54 2.73
N LEU A 72 -17.64 -9.33 3.79
CA LEU A 72 -18.97 -9.83 4.13
C LEU A 72 -19.79 -8.62 4.58
N VAL A 73 -20.77 -8.24 3.77
CA VAL A 73 -21.78 -7.22 4.12
C VAL A 73 -22.70 -7.74 5.21
#